data_AF-A0A0B4FJJ9-F1
#
_entry.id   AF-A0A0B4FJJ9-F1
#
_cell.length_a   1.000
_cell.length_b   1.000
_cell.length_c   1.000
_cell.angle_alpha   90.00
_cell.angle_beta   90.00
_cell.angle_gamma   90.00
#
_symmetry.space_group_name_H-M   'P 1'
#
loop_
_entity.id
_entity.type
_entity.pdbx_description
1 polymer ?
#
loop_
_entity_poly.entity_id
_entity_poly.type
_entity_poly.pdbx_seq_one_letter_code
_entity_poly.pdbx_strand_id
1 'polypeptide(L)' 'MGSGGRILSSKSINRTATFVFYIGEHHFGTLTAFVPGASAQHFTFTSALPVQVLKGMAPILMPYLQPGGHTP' A
#
# COMPACT_ATOMS: atom_id res chain seq x y z
N MET A 1 13.58 -10.43 45.38
CA MET A 1 12.58 -11.32 44.75
C MET A 1 12.02 -10.59 43.53
N GLY A 2 12.64 -10.77 42.36
CA GLY A 2 12.25 -10.07 41.13
C GLY A 2 11.10 -10.78 40.44
N SER A 3 9.96 -10.11 40.29
CA SER A 3 8.86 -10.58 39.47
C SER A 3 9.19 -10.33 37.99
N GLY A 4 9.85 -11.31 37.38
CA GLY A 4 10.09 -11.36 35.94
C GLY A 4 8.77 -11.37 35.19
N GLY A 5 8.34 -10.20 34.72
CA GLY A 5 7.20 -10.03 33.83
C GLY A 5 7.49 -10.73 32.50
N ARG A 6 7.06 -11.98 32.37
CA ARG A 6 7.15 -12.73 31.12
C ARG A 6 6.11 -12.16 30.16
N ILE A 7 6.56 -11.45 29.12
CA ILE A 7 5.71 -11.01 28.02
C ILE A 7 5.15 -12.26 27.34
N LEU A 8 3.87 -12.53 27.58
CA LEU A 8 3.12 -13.60 26.96
C LEU A 8 2.50 -13.05 25.67
N SER A 9 3.18 -13.26 24.54
CA SER A 9 2.68 -13.05 23.18
C SER A 9 2.49 -11.59 22.73
N SER A 10 3.40 -11.13 21.85
CA SER A 10 3.17 -9.99 20.96
C SER A 10 2.18 -10.41 19.86
N LYS A 11 0.89 -10.30 20.14
CA LYS A 11 -0.20 -10.74 19.27
C LYS A 11 -0.49 -9.66 18.20
N SER A 12 -0.14 -9.97 16.95
CA SER A 12 -0.71 -9.43 15.71
C SER A 12 -0.84 -7.89 15.62
N ILE A 13 0.24 -7.21 15.22
CA ILE A 13 0.16 -5.81 14.78
C ILE A 13 -0.24 -5.82 13.31
N ASN A 14 -1.52 -5.52 13.01
CA ASN A 14 -1.95 -5.26 11.65
C ASN A 14 -1.04 -4.19 11.03
N ARG A 15 -0.62 -4.35 9.77
CA ARG A 15 0.18 -3.32 9.08
C ARG A 15 -0.64 -2.70 7.96
N THR A 16 -0.57 -1.38 7.90
CA THR A 16 -1.18 -0.56 6.84
C THR A 16 -0.10 0.32 6.22
N ALA A 17 -0.10 0.41 4.90
CA ALA A 17 0.67 1.41 4.16
C ALA A 17 -0.26 2.16 3.21
N THR A 18 -0.26 3.49 3.31
CA THR A 18 -1.04 4.35 2.44
C THR A 18 -0.11 5.22 1.62
N PHE A 19 -0.36 5.26 0.32
CA PHE A 19 0.41 6.02 -0.65
C PHE A 19 -0.50 7.03 -1.32
N VAL A 20 -0.17 8.30 -1.15
CA VAL A 20 -0.84 9.40 -1.85
C VAL A 20 -0.07 9.65 -3.14
N PHE A 21 -0.76 9.78 -4.27
CA PHE A 21 -0.12 9.99 -5.56
C PHE A 21 -0.82 11.08 -6.38
N TYR A 22 -0.03 11.67 -7.28
CA TYR A 22 -0.43 12.64 -8.29
C TYR A 22 0.25 12.22 -9.61
N ILE A 23 -0.53 12.13 -10.70
CA ILE A 23 -0.07 11.77 -12.04
C ILE A 23 -0.62 12.81 -13.01
N GLY A 24 0.24 13.74 -13.43
CA GLY A 24 -0.19 14.89 -14.21
C GLY A 24 -1.18 15.78 -13.44
N GLU A 25 -1.98 16.56 -14.18
CA GLU A 25 -2.83 17.60 -13.61
C GLU A 25 -4.19 17.08 -13.09
N HIS A 26 -4.67 15.94 -13.60
CA HIS A 26 -6.05 15.48 -13.38
C HIS A 26 -6.19 14.16 -12.62
N HIS A 27 -5.09 13.48 -12.30
CA HIS A 27 -5.16 12.16 -11.68
C HIS A 27 -4.45 12.16 -10.34
N PHE A 28 -5.21 12.12 -9.26
CA PHE A 28 -4.69 12.05 -7.91
C PHE A 28 -5.53 11.07 -7.08
N GLY A 29 -4.94 10.53 -6.03
CA GLY A 29 -5.65 9.59 -5.18
C GLY A 29 -4.77 8.93 -4.13
N THR A 30 -5.33 7.90 -3.50
CA THR A 30 -4.67 7.15 -2.43
C THR A 30 -4.75 5.65 -2.68
N LEU A 31 -3.63 4.96 -2.51
CA LEU A 31 -3.54 3.50 -2.51
C LEU A 31 -3.26 3.02 -1.08
N THR A 32 -4.13 2.18 -0.51
CA THR A 32 -3.92 1.59 0.82
C THR A 32 -3.71 0.09 0.70
N ALA A 33 -2.57 -0.39 1.17
CA ALA A 33 -2.29 -1.80 1.37
C ALA A 33 -2.51 -2.16 2.84
N PHE A 34 -3.28 -3.22 3.10
CA PHE A 34 -3.63 -3.68 4.43
C PHE A 34 -3.29 -5.16 4.58
N VAL A 35 -2.49 -5.50 5.60
CA VAL A 35 -2.14 -6.88 5.93
C VAL A 35 -2.63 -7.18 7.35
N PRO A 36 -3.68 -7.99 7.50
CA PRO A 36 -4.17 -8.40 8.81
C PRO A 36 -3.28 -9.50 9.41
N GLY A 37 -3.23 -9.56 10.74
CA GLY A 37 -2.76 -10.75 11.45
C GLY A 37 -1.25 -10.86 11.70
N ALA A 38 -0.85 -11.97 12.30
CA ALA A 38 0.53 -12.26 12.68
C ALA A 38 1.51 -12.35 11.48
N SER A 39 1.00 -12.61 10.26
CA SER A 39 1.78 -12.63 9.01
C SER A 39 2.34 -11.24 8.64
N ALA A 40 1.76 -10.17 9.18
CA ALA A 40 2.22 -8.81 8.90
C ALA A 40 3.66 -8.58 9.41
N GLN A 41 4.14 -9.31 10.41
CA GLN A 41 5.51 -9.19 10.93
C GLN A 41 6.58 -9.46 9.85
N HIS A 42 6.27 -10.31 8.87
CA HIS A 42 7.16 -10.64 7.76
C HIS A 42 6.97 -9.76 6.52
N PHE A 43 5.95 -8.90 6.50
CA PHE A 43 5.71 -7.98 5.40
C PHE A 43 6.37 -6.63 5.67
N THR A 44 7.27 -6.25 4.77
CA THR A 44 7.83 -4.90 4.71
C THR A 44 7.21 -4.18 3.53
N PHE A 45 6.45 -3.12 3.80
CA PHE A 45 5.99 -2.21 2.75
C PHE A 45 7.18 -1.35 2.33
N THR A 46 7.68 -1.58 1.11
CA THR A 46 8.73 -0.76 0.52
C THR A 46 8.11 0.31 -0.38
N SER A 47 8.85 1.37 -0.67
CA SER A 47 8.48 2.36 -1.70
C SER A 47 8.34 1.75 -3.11
N ALA A 48 8.77 0.51 -3.32
CA ALA A 48 8.57 -0.21 -4.58
C ALA A 48 7.15 -0.79 -4.70
N LEU A 49 6.46 -1.09 -3.59
CA LEU A 49 5.12 -1.67 -3.61
C LEU A 49 4.08 -0.81 -4.37
N PRO A 50 3.99 0.52 -4.15
CA PRO A 50 3.11 1.39 -4.92
C PRO A 50 3.46 1.41 -6.39
N VAL A 51 4.75 1.51 -6.72
CA VAL A 51 5.23 1.56 -8.10
C VAL A 51 4.89 0.26 -8.83
N GLN A 52 5.03 -0.88 -8.16
CA GLN A 52 4.63 -2.18 -8.71
C GLN A 52 3.12 -2.29 -8.92
N VAL A 53 2.31 -1.81 -7.97
CA VAL A 53 0.86 -1.79 -8.14
C VAL A 53 0.44 -0.88 -9.30
N LEU A 54 0.97 0.34 -9.37
CA LEU A 54 0.73 1.27 -10.48
C LEU A 54 1.18 0.67 -11.82
N LYS A 55 2.32 -0.02 -11.85
CA LYS A 55 2.80 -0.72 -13.06
C LYS A 55 1.86 -1.83 -13.49
N GLY A 56 1.32 -2.62 -12.54
CA GLY A 56 0.29 -3.63 -12.83
C GLY A 56 -1.02 -3.02 -13.32
N MET A 57 -1.37 -1.83 -12.82
CA MET A 57 -2.54 -1.07 -13.25
C MET A 57 -2.31 -0.26 -14.53
N ALA A 58 -1.09 -0.20 -15.06
CA ALA A 58 -0.75 0.61 -16.23
C ALA A 58 -1.69 0.38 -17.44
N PRO A 59 -2.11 -0.84 -17.81
CA PRO A 59 -3.04 -1.05 -18.91
C PRO A 59 -4.41 -0.38 -18.69
N ILE A 60 -4.85 -0.25 -17.44
CA ILE A 60 -6.10 0.38 -17.06
C ILE A 60 -5.93 1.90 -16.97
N LEU A 61 -4.78 2.37 -16.46
CA LEU A 61 -4.54 3.79 -16.21
C LEU A 61 -4.11 4.54 -17.48
N MET A 62 -3.31 3.93 -18.35
CA MET A 62 -2.77 4.58 -19.55
C MET A 62 -3.81 5.26 -20.45
N PRO A 63 -5.00 4.68 -20.71
CA PRO A 63 -6.04 5.35 -21.50
C PRO A 63 -6.53 6.67 -20.88
N TYR A 64 -6.58 6.76 -19.54
CA TYR A 64 -7.00 7.99 -18.83
C TYR A 64 -5.86 9.01 -18.72
N LEU A 65 -4.61 8.53 -18.69
CA LEU A 65 -3.42 9.36 -18.57
C LEU A 65 -2.95 9.96 -19.91
N GLN A 66 -3.45 9.47 -21.04
CA GLN A 66 -3.09 10.00 -22.37
C GLN A 66 -3.83 11.32 -22.64
N PRO A 67 -3.11 12.42 -22.96
CA PRO A 67 -3.74 13.68 -23.36
C PRO A 67 -4.58 13.46 -24.63
N GLY A 68 -5.90 13.58 -24.52
CA GLY A 68 -6.83 13.45 -25.64
C GLY A 68 -7.64 12.14 -25.69
N GLY A 69 -7.47 11.23 -24.72
CA GLY A 69 -8.31 10.04 -24.56
C GLY A 69 -9.73 10.40 -24.12
N HIS A 70 -10.57 10.84 -25.06
CA HIS A 70 -12.01 10.89 -24.87
C HIS A 70 -12.50 9.45 -24.71
N THR A 71 -12.89 9.05 -23.50
CA THR A 71 -13.84 7.94 -23.35
C THR A 71 -15.18 8.40 -23.93
N PRO A 72 -15.91 7.54 -24.68
CA PRO A 72 -17.28 7.84 -25.08
C PRO A 72 -18.22 8.05 -23.88
#